data_AF-A0A2G2QU23-F1
#
_entry.id   AF-A0A2G2QU23-F1
#
_cell.length_a   1.000
_cell.length_b   1.000
_cell.length_c   1.000
_cell.angle_alpha   90.00
_cell.angle_beta   90.00
_cell.angle_gamma   90.00
#
_symmetry.space_group_name_H-M   'P 1'
#
loop_
_entity.id
_entity.type
_entity.pdbx_description
1 polymer ?
#
loop_
_entity_poly.entity_id
_entity_poly.type
_entity_poly.pdbx_seq_one_letter_code
_entity_poly.pdbx_strand_id
1 'polypeptide(L)'
;MRFLFSLTALLIAFQTYSDELPTCMENAQTQLEINQCAGINLLTVRSKLENLLEKIKYAYKSASPEFLTKLDVSQKAWEKSLKADMEMKYPLEDKRLQYGSVYPMCASGFESRLVLARIEFLKEWLKGHEDGDVCSGSIMHSYSIQRDCSDIGK
;
A
#
# COMPACT_ATOMS: atom_id res chain seq x y z
N MET A 1 -38.48 -27.55 -29.73
CA MET A 1 -37.06 -27.28 -30.04
C MET A 1 -36.76 -25.90 -29.44
N ARG A 2 -35.85 -25.74 -28.46
CA ARG A 2 -34.39 -25.55 -28.65
C ARG A 2 -34.12 -24.43 -29.67
N PHE A 3 -33.39 -23.34 -29.43
CA PHE A 3 -32.51 -22.86 -28.33
C PHE A 3 -32.36 -21.32 -28.52
N LEU A 4 -31.91 -20.45 -27.60
CA LEU A 4 -31.34 -20.48 -26.22
C LEU A 4 -31.79 -19.18 -25.48
N PHE A 5 -31.54 -19.06 -24.17
CA PHE A 5 -31.43 -17.76 -23.48
C PHE A 5 -29.96 -17.30 -23.55
N SER A 6 -29.66 -16.13 -24.11
CA SER A 6 -28.30 -15.57 -24.07
C SER A 6 -28.09 -14.77 -22.78
N LEU A 7 -27.50 -15.43 -21.79
CA LEU A 7 -26.80 -14.74 -20.71
C LEU A 7 -25.74 -13.80 -21.29
N THR A 8 -25.67 -12.57 -20.78
CA THR A 8 -24.41 -11.91 -20.34
C THR A 8 -24.79 -10.64 -19.58
N ALA A 9 -25.16 -10.80 -18.31
CA ALA A 9 -25.03 -9.70 -17.36
C ALA A 9 -23.53 -9.45 -17.16
N LEU A 10 -22.99 -8.42 -17.82
CA LEU A 10 -21.59 -8.03 -17.67
C LEU A 10 -21.43 -7.32 -16.33
N LEU A 11 -21.42 -8.11 -15.25
CA LEU A 11 -21.02 -7.67 -13.93
C LEU A 11 -19.55 -7.30 -13.99
N ILE A 12 -19.27 -6.02 -14.26
CA ILE A 12 -17.97 -5.43 -13.99
C ILE A 12 -17.83 -5.43 -12.47
N ALA A 13 -17.27 -6.52 -11.95
CA ALA A 13 -16.72 -6.56 -10.62
C ALA A 13 -15.49 -5.66 -10.60
N PHE A 14 -15.73 -4.34 -10.54
CA PHE A 14 -14.83 -3.46 -9.81
C PHE A 14 -14.79 -4.02 -8.40
N GLN A 15 -13.81 -4.87 -8.13
CA GLN A 15 -13.40 -5.12 -6.76
C GLN A 15 -12.85 -3.80 -6.26
N THR A 16 -13.73 -3.01 -5.65
CA THR A 16 -13.35 -1.95 -4.74
C THR A 16 -12.50 -2.62 -3.69
N TYR A 17 -11.18 -2.51 -3.83
CA TYR A 17 -10.21 -3.01 -2.88
C TYR A 17 -10.33 -2.12 -1.64
N SER A 18 -11.35 -2.43 -0.84
CA SER A 18 -11.65 -1.80 0.44
C SER A 18 -10.61 -2.30 1.42
N ASP A 19 -9.40 -1.77 1.27
CA ASP A 19 -8.34 -1.94 2.26
C ASP A 19 -8.75 -1.10 3.48
N GLU A 20 -9.60 -1.68 4.34
CA GLU A 20 -10.39 -0.94 5.34
C GLU A 20 -9.52 0.06 6.10
N LEU A 21 -9.96 1.32 6.04
CA LEU A 21 -9.42 2.44 6.79
C LEU A 21 -10.31 2.67 8.02
N PRO A 22 -9.72 2.95 9.20
CA PRO A 22 -10.41 2.90 10.49
C PRO A 22 -11.81 3.53 10.58
N THR A 23 -12.67 2.79 11.27
CA THR A 23 -14.11 2.97 11.53
C THR A 23 -14.51 4.23 12.30
N CYS A 24 -13.57 5.12 12.66
CA CYS A 24 -13.91 6.32 13.44
C CYS A 24 -14.41 7.50 12.59
N MET A 25 -14.12 7.54 11.28
CA MET A 25 -14.63 8.59 10.38
C MET A 25 -16.17 8.65 10.34
N GLU A 26 -16.84 7.50 10.43
CA GLU A 26 -18.32 7.41 10.41
C GLU A 26 -18.98 8.07 11.65
N ASN A 27 -18.23 8.18 12.75
CA ASN A 27 -18.70 8.70 14.02
C ASN A 27 -18.22 10.15 14.30
N ALA A 28 -17.23 10.65 13.55
CA ALA A 28 -16.65 11.97 13.74
C ALA A 28 -17.63 13.09 13.34
N GLN A 29 -17.90 14.03 14.26
CA GLN A 29 -18.87 15.12 14.07
C GLN A 29 -18.18 16.47 13.82
N THR A 30 -16.99 16.66 14.37
CA THR A 30 -16.22 17.90 14.29
C THR A 30 -15.03 17.76 13.33
N GLN A 31 -14.58 18.88 12.75
CA GLN A 31 -13.36 18.88 11.94
C GLN A 31 -12.12 18.42 12.74
N LEU A 32 -12.13 18.57 14.06
CA LEU A 32 -11.05 18.05 14.92
C LEU A 32 -11.04 16.51 14.94
N GLU A 33 -12.18 15.87 15.17
CA GLU A 33 -12.32 14.42 15.15
C GLU A 33 -12.03 13.84 13.76
N ILE A 34 -12.53 14.48 12.70
CA ILE A 34 -12.26 14.08 11.31
C ILE A 34 -10.75 14.15 11.01
N ASN A 35 -10.07 15.22 11.44
CA ASN A 35 -8.62 15.34 11.32
C ASN A 35 -7.87 14.26 12.12
N GLN A 36 -8.33 13.94 13.33
CA GLN A 36 -7.75 12.88 14.16
C GLN A 36 -7.91 11.50 13.51
N CYS A 37 -9.10 11.18 13.03
CA CYS A 37 -9.37 9.93 12.32
C CYS A 37 -8.54 9.77 11.05
N ALA A 38 -8.42 10.82 10.23
CA ALA A 38 -7.53 10.78 9.07
C ALA A 38 -6.06 10.54 9.46
N GLY A 39 -5.60 11.07 10.59
CA GLY A 39 -4.29 10.79 11.16
C GLY A 39 -4.12 9.33 11.62
N ILE A 40 -5.11 8.77 12.32
CA ILE A 40 -5.13 7.35 12.72
C ILE A 40 -5.08 6.46 11.47
N ASN A 41 -5.87 6.77 10.44
CA ASN A 41 -5.90 6.04 9.17
C ASN A 41 -4.52 6.00 8.51
N LEU A 42 -3.80 7.13 8.48
CA LEU A 42 -2.44 7.19 7.97
C LEU A 42 -1.47 6.32 8.78
N LEU A 43 -1.56 6.32 10.10
CA LEU A 43 -0.73 5.45 10.97
C LEU A 43 -1.01 3.97 10.70
N THR A 44 -2.28 3.57 10.55
CA THR A 44 -2.66 2.21 10.17
C THR A 44 -2.04 1.79 8.83
N VAL A 45 -2.11 2.65 7.81
CA VAL A 45 -1.54 2.37 6.48
C VAL A 45 -0.01 2.31 6.50
N ARG A 46 0.67 3.21 7.22
CA ARG A 46 2.12 3.14 7.42
C ARG A 46 2.52 1.82 8.10
N SER A 47 1.78 1.39 9.12
CA SER A 47 2.02 0.09 9.75
C SER A 47 1.77 -1.10 8.80
N LYS A 48 0.78 -1.02 7.89
CA LYS A 48 0.63 -2.05 6.82
C LYS A 48 1.88 -2.12 5.92
N LEU A 49 2.50 -1.00 5.58
CA LEU A 49 3.76 -0.96 4.81
C LEU A 49 4.95 -1.54 5.58
N GLU A 50 5.10 -1.18 6.86
CA GLU A 50 6.14 -1.75 7.74
C GLU A 50 6.02 -3.27 7.83
N ASN A 51 4.81 -3.78 8.11
CA ASN A 51 4.53 -5.22 8.16
C ASN A 51 4.79 -5.93 6.82
N LEU A 52 4.52 -5.27 5.68
CA LEU A 52 4.86 -5.81 4.36
C LEU A 52 6.37 -5.91 4.16
N LEU A 53 7.11 -4.88 4.53
CA LEU A 53 8.59 -4.86 4.44
C LEU A 53 9.22 -5.94 5.32
N GLU A 54 8.73 -6.18 6.54
CA GLU A 54 9.22 -7.27 7.39
C GLU A 54 8.92 -8.66 6.82
N LYS A 55 7.75 -8.87 6.20
CA LYS A 55 7.45 -10.13 5.48
C LYS A 55 8.39 -10.35 4.30
N ILE A 56 8.69 -9.32 3.51
CA ILE A 56 9.67 -9.39 2.41
C ILE A 56 11.07 -9.69 2.96
N LYS A 57 11.51 -8.99 4.03
CA LYS A 57 12.78 -9.29 4.70
C LYS A 57 12.86 -10.75 5.14
N TYR A 58 11.80 -11.27 5.79
CA TYR A 58 11.77 -12.66 6.25
C TYR A 58 11.90 -13.65 5.09
N ALA A 59 11.11 -13.48 4.01
CA ALA A 59 11.11 -14.40 2.88
C ALA A 59 12.44 -14.41 2.12
N TYR A 60 13.10 -13.26 1.98
CA TYR A 60 14.33 -13.13 1.17
C TYR A 60 15.64 -13.26 1.98
N LYS A 61 15.58 -13.30 3.33
CA LYS A 61 16.77 -13.25 4.24
C LYS A 61 17.90 -14.23 3.88
N SER A 62 17.54 -15.44 3.45
CA SER A 62 18.50 -16.50 3.10
C SER A 62 18.73 -16.64 1.60
N ALA A 63 17.84 -16.08 0.77
CA ALA A 63 17.79 -16.32 -0.67
C ALA A 63 18.46 -15.20 -1.48
N SER A 64 18.32 -13.94 -1.06
CA SER A 64 19.07 -12.82 -1.66
C SER A 64 19.26 -11.65 -0.69
N PRO A 65 20.36 -11.66 0.10
CA PRO A 65 20.78 -10.51 0.90
C PRO A 65 21.08 -9.25 0.08
N GLU A 66 21.51 -9.42 -1.18
CA GLU A 66 21.78 -8.32 -2.12
C GLU A 66 20.49 -7.59 -2.48
N PHE A 67 19.41 -8.32 -2.78
CA PHE A 67 18.09 -7.73 -3.00
C PHE A 67 17.65 -6.92 -1.78
N LEU A 68 17.77 -7.46 -0.56
CA LEU A 68 17.38 -6.74 0.65
C LEU A 68 18.16 -5.43 0.85
N THR A 69 19.44 -5.42 0.47
CA THR A 69 20.26 -4.21 0.46
C THR A 69 19.75 -3.17 -0.56
N LYS A 70 19.25 -3.60 -1.73
CA LYS A 70 18.64 -2.70 -2.73
C LYS A 70 17.22 -2.28 -2.39
N LEU A 71 16.45 -3.13 -1.68
CA LEU A 71 15.14 -2.80 -1.14
C LEU A 71 15.21 -1.65 -0.14
N ASP A 72 16.17 -1.69 0.79
CA ASP A 72 16.42 -0.59 1.75
C ASP A 72 16.75 0.73 1.04
N VAL A 73 17.61 0.71 0.02
CA VAL A 73 17.95 1.90 -0.78
C VAL A 73 16.72 2.42 -1.55
N SER A 74 15.94 1.53 -2.17
CA SER A 74 14.69 1.87 -2.87
C SER A 74 13.66 2.49 -1.92
N GLN A 75 13.54 1.94 -0.72
CA GLN A 75 12.60 2.40 0.30
C GLN A 75 12.96 3.79 0.85
N LYS A 76 14.24 4.01 1.19
CA LYS A 76 14.75 5.34 1.60
C LYS A 76 14.67 6.39 0.50
N ALA A 77 14.78 5.99 -0.76
CA ALA A 77 14.58 6.89 -1.90
C ALA A 77 13.10 7.26 -2.07
N TRP A 78 12.19 6.29 -1.95
CA TRP A 78 10.75 6.53 -1.98
C TRP A 78 10.27 7.42 -0.82
N GLU A 79 10.78 7.25 0.40
CA GLU A 79 10.46 8.13 1.54
C GLU A 79 10.84 9.60 1.29
N LYS A 80 11.96 9.84 0.60
CA LYS A 80 12.36 11.19 0.15
C LYS A 80 11.41 11.72 -0.93
N SER A 81 10.96 10.88 -1.87
CA SER A 81 9.95 11.25 -2.86
C SER A 81 8.65 11.64 -2.18
N LEU A 82 8.12 10.79 -1.29
CA LEU A 82 6.89 11.07 -0.54
C LEU A 82 6.97 12.41 0.19
N LYS A 83 8.09 12.72 0.85
CA LYS A 83 8.28 14.04 1.47
C LYS A 83 8.26 15.17 0.43
N ALA A 84 8.96 15.02 -0.70
CA ALA A 84 8.95 16.01 -1.77
C ALA A 84 7.56 16.19 -2.41
N ASP A 85 6.79 15.11 -2.57
CA ASP A 85 5.44 15.11 -3.10
C ASP A 85 4.44 15.81 -2.15
N MET A 86 4.61 15.62 -0.84
CA MET A 86 3.84 16.35 0.19
C MET A 86 4.11 17.86 0.15
N GLU A 87 5.37 18.27 0.04
CA GLU A 87 5.75 19.69 -0.08
C GLU A 87 5.33 20.28 -1.43
N MET A 88 5.44 19.53 -2.54
CA MET A 88 4.92 19.93 -3.86
C MET A 88 3.39 20.12 -3.81
N LYS A 89 2.67 19.27 -3.07
CA LYS A 89 1.21 19.34 -2.96
C LYS A 89 0.72 20.48 -2.07
N TYR A 90 1.51 20.86 -1.07
CA TYR A 90 1.21 21.90 -0.09
C TYR A 90 2.39 22.88 0.07
N PRO A 91 2.76 23.64 -0.98
CA PRO A 91 4.04 24.37 -1.07
C PRO A 91 4.11 25.68 -0.28
N LEU A 92 3.04 26.05 0.44
CA LEU A 92 3.02 27.25 1.27
C LEU A 92 3.38 26.90 2.72
N GLU A 93 4.18 27.75 3.36
CA GLU A 93 4.40 27.70 4.80
C GLU A 93 3.13 28.03 5.59
N ASP A 94 3.14 27.75 6.91
CA ASP A 94 1.96 27.88 7.77
C ASP A 94 0.74 27.14 7.22
N LYS A 95 0.94 25.89 6.78
CA LYS A 95 -0.04 25.03 6.08
C LYS A 95 -1.48 25.09 6.63
N ARG A 96 -1.68 25.16 7.95
CA ARG A 96 -3.03 25.25 8.55
C ARG A 96 -3.68 26.65 8.41
N LEU A 97 -2.88 27.72 8.32
CA LEU A 97 -3.36 29.07 8.00
C LEU A 97 -3.75 29.17 6.53
N GLN A 98 -2.93 28.61 5.63
CA GLN A 98 -3.11 28.72 4.17
C GLN A 98 -4.19 27.77 3.62
N TYR A 99 -4.23 26.53 4.09
CA TYR A 99 -5.15 25.48 3.63
C TYR A 99 -6.30 25.20 4.61
N GLY A 100 -6.42 26.01 5.66
CA GLY A 100 -7.53 25.99 6.61
C GLY A 100 -7.56 24.81 7.59
N SER A 101 -8.65 24.73 8.36
CA SER A 101 -8.86 23.71 9.40
C SER A 101 -8.95 22.27 8.88
N VAL A 102 -9.26 22.08 7.60
CA VAL A 102 -9.36 20.78 6.91
C VAL A 102 -8.00 20.24 6.45
N TYR A 103 -6.94 21.06 6.49
CA TYR A 103 -5.60 20.68 6.04
C TYR A 103 -5.10 19.32 6.58
N PRO A 104 -5.19 19.00 7.90
CA PRO A 104 -4.67 17.74 8.41
C PRO A 104 -5.36 16.51 7.80
N MET A 105 -6.69 16.53 7.66
CA MET A 105 -7.44 15.47 6.97
C MET A 105 -6.99 15.30 5.51
N CYS A 106 -6.89 16.40 4.76
CA CYS A 106 -6.47 16.37 3.36
C CYS A 106 -5.03 15.86 3.18
N ALA A 107 -4.11 16.32 4.03
CA ALA A 107 -2.70 15.93 4.01
C ALA A 107 -2.55 14.44 4.37
N SER A 108 -3.15 13.98 5.46
CA SER A 108 -3.11 12.56 5.86
C SER A 108 -3.76 11.65 4.81
N GLY A 109 -4.86 12.09 4.20
CA GLY A 109 -5.53 11.36 3.12
C GLY A 109 -4.70 11.30 1.83
N PHE A 110 -3.94 12.35 1.49
CA PHE A 110 -3.02 12.33 0.36
C PHE A 110 -1.83 11.40 0.62
N GLU A 111 -1.19 11.52 1.79
CA GLU A 111 -0.05 10.67 2.13
C GLU A 111 -0.46 9.18 2.16
N SER A 112 -1.62 8.86 2.75
CA SER A 112 -2.15 7.49 2.80
C SER A 112 -2.23 6.85 1.41
N ARG A 113 -2.60 7.62 0.36
CA ARG A 113 -2.63 7.10 -1.02
C ARG A 113 -1.24 6.80 -1.57
N LEU A 114 -0.23 7.61 -1.23
CA LEU A 114 1.16 7.35 -1.62
C LEU A 114 1.71 6.09 -0.93
N VAL A 115 1.39 5.90 0.35
CA VAL A 115 1.78 4.70 1.11
C VAL A 115 1.06 3.46 0.58
N LEU A 116 -0.24 3.53 0.26
CA LEU A 116 -0.98 2.43 -0.39
C LEU A 116 -0.40 2.07 -1.77
N ALA A 117 -0.05 3.05 -2.59
CA ALA A 117 0.60 2.79 -3.88
C ALA A 117 1.95 2.07 -3.72
N ARG A 118 2.71 2.40 -2.66
CA ARG A 118 3.96 1.70 -2.32
C ARG A 118 3.72 0.28 -1.83
N ILE A 119 2.65 0.05 -1.07
CA ILE A 119 2.20 -1.29 -0.65
C ILE A 119 1.89 -2.15 -1.88
N GLU A 120 1.09 -1.66 -2.84
CA GLU A 120 0.79 -2.43 -4.06
C GLU A 120 2.04 -2.72 -4.89
N PHE A 121 2.93 -1.75 -5.08
CA PHE A 121 4.21 -1.96 -5.77
C PHE A 121 5.06 -3.06 -5.10
N LEU A 122 5.14 -3.08 -3.77
CA LEU A 122 5.97 -4.06 -3.05
C LEU A 122 5.32 -5.45 -2.92
N LYS A 123 4.00 -5.58 -3.09
CA LYS A 123 3.30 -6.88 -3.03
C LYS A 123 3.79 -7.87 -4.07
N GLU A 124 4.34 -7.43 -5.21
CA GLU A 124 4.87 -8.30 -6.26
C GLU A 124 5.93 -9.28 -5.73
N TRP A 125 6.80 -8.83 -4.82
CA TRP A 125 7.82 -9.67 -4.18
C TRP A 125 7.25 -10.75 -3.24
N LEU A 126 6.01 -10.61 -2.75
CA LEU A 126 5.28 -11.64 -2.00
C LEU A 126 4.24 -12.40 -2.83
N LYS A 127 3.98 -11.99 -4.06
CA LYS A 127 3.24 -12.79 -5.04
C LYS A 127 4.16 -13.84 -5.66
N GLY A 128 5.40 -13.43 -5.97
CA GLY A 128 6.34 -14.23 -6.76
C GLY A 128 5.97 -14.25 -8.25
N HIS A 129 6.87 -14.81 -9.06
CA HIS A 129 6.64 -15.05 -10.50
C HIS A 129 6.25 -16.50 -10.80
N GLU A 130 5.87 -16.77 -12.05
CA GLU A 130 5.54 -18.09 -12.58
C GLU A 130 6.63 -18.59 -13.55
N ASP A 131 6.59 -19.87 -13.91
CA ASP A 131 7.52 -20.47 -14.87
C ASP A 131 7.45 -19.76 -16.24
N GLY A 132 8.62 -19.49 -16.82
CA GLY A 132 8.73 -18.79 -18.10
C GLY A 132 8.76 -17.26 -18.02
N ASP A 133 8.49 -16.65 -16.85
CA ASP A 133 8.77 -15.22 -16.63
C ASP A 133 10.27 -14.98 -16.46
N VAL A 134 10.94 -14.71 -17.58
CA VAL A 134 12.37 -14.35 -17.65
C VAL A 134 12.64 -12.89 -17.29
N CYS A 135 11.60 -12.09 -17.03
CA CYS A 135 11.68 -10.67 -16.70
C CYS A 135 11.46 -10.36 -15.21
N SER A 136 11.20 -11.38 -14.38
CA SER A 136 10.93 -11.29 -12.94
C SER A 136 12.06 -10.65 -12.12
N GLY A 137 13.30 -10.68 -12.61
CA GLY A 137 14.45 -9.99 -12.04
C GLY A 137 14.83 -10.49 -10.65
N SER A 138 14.45 -9.74 -9.61
CA SER A 138 14.74 -10.09 -8.20
C SER A 138 13.58 -10.76 -7.48
N ILE A 139 12.41 -10.87 -8.12
CA ILE A 139 11.24 -11.55 -7.57
C ILE A 139 11.53 -13.06 -7.58
N MET A 140 11.32 -13.76 -6.46
CA MET A 140 11.45 -15.23 -6.43
C MET A 140 10.24 -15.94 -7.04
N HIS A 141 10.42 -17.18 -7.48
CA HIS A 141 9.31 -18.00 -7.95
C HIS A 141 8.25 -18.18 -6.85
N SER A 142 6.98 -18.11 -7.24
CA SER A 142 5.81 -18.16 -6.35
C SER A 142 5.82 -19.36 -5.39
N TYR A 143 6.29 -20.53 -5.83
CA TYR A 143 6.49 -21.72 -4.98
C TYR A 143 7.44 -21.47 -3.79
N SER A 144 8.57 -20.80 -4.02
CA SER A 144 9.55 -20.48 -2.97
C SER A 144 8.94 -19.54 -1.94
N ILE A 145 8.20 -18.52 -2.41
CA ILE A 145 7.51 -17.57 -1.55
C ILE A 145 6.42 -18.26 -0.71
N GLN A 146 5.61 -19.14 -1.29
CA GLN A 146 4.57 -19.87 -0.56
C GLN A 146 5.14 -20.75 0.53
N ARG A 147 6.24 -21.47 0.25
CA ARG A 147 6.95 -22.28 1.24
C ARG A 147 7.45 -21.40 2.39
N ASP A 148 8.22 -20.37 2.07
CA ASP A 148 8.93 -19.57 3.07
C ASP A 148 7.99 -18.64 3.87
N CYS A 149 6.84 -18.25 3.30
CA CYS A 149 5.80 -17.50 4.03
C CYS A 149 4.88 -18.39 4.88
N SER A 150 4.75 -19.69 4.56
CA SER A 150 3.94 -20.63 5.35
C SER A 150 4.56 -20.94 6.72
N ASP A 151 5.88 -20.78 6.86
CA ASP A 151 6.62 -20.97 8.11
C ASP A 151 6.68 -19.70 8.98
N ILE A 152 5.97 -18.61 8.61
CA ILE A 152 5.79 -17.41 9.45
C ILE A 152 4.68 -17.64 10.51
N GLY A 153 3.87 -18.70 10.38
CA GLY A 153 2.75 -19.03 11.26
C GLY A 153 2.95 -20.24 12.18
N LYS A 154 4.20 -20.68 12.40
CA LYS A 154 4.58 -21.78 13.32
C LYS A 154 5.60 -21.29 14.33
#